data_AF-A0ABD5RSL9-F1
#
_entry.id   AF-A0ABD5RSL9-F1
#
_cell.length_a   1.000
_cell.length_b   1.000
_cell.length_c   1.000
_cell.angle_alpha   90.00
_cell.angle_beta   90.00
_cell.angle_gamma   90.00
#
_symmetry.space_group_name_H-M   'P 1'
#
loop_
_entity.id
_entity.type
_entity.pdbx_description
1 polymer ?
#
loop_
_entity_poly.entity_id
_entity_poly.type
_entity_poly.pdbx_seq_one_letter_code
_entity_poly.pdbx_strand_id
1 'polypeptide(L)'
;MDLPDVGPGVLFGAITMVAWGVWLVLGNAASESIDPRTAAAISYVVAATLAVVYVLVSDASLVVTPRGGLLAVVAGVFTAIGLVSTYIGLSVGTTTTVSTVGAMYFVVAALIGMAVLGDELTARKVAGLAFAALGVALIAR
;
A
#
# COMPACT_ATOMS: atom_id res chain seq x y z
N MET A 1 0.44 31.66 12.80
CA MET A 1 -0.29 30.53 12.19
C MET A 1 0.61 29.35 12.42
N ASP A 2 0.49 28.72 13.59
CA ASP A 2 1.30 27.57 13.95
C ASP A 2 0.89 26.41 13.03
N LEU A 3 1.85 25.88 12.28
CA LEU A 3 1.63 24.65 11.54
C LEU A 3 1.27 23.59 12.59
N PRO A 4 0.17 22.82 12.41
CA PRO A 4 -0.15 21.75 13.35
C PRO A 4 1.05 20.82 13.45
N ASP A 5 1.48 20.52 14.68
CA ASP A 5 2.55 19.55 14.94
C ASP A 5 2.31 18.31 14.11
N VAL A 6 3.11 18.13 13.06
CA VAL A 6 2.94 17.03 12.11
C VAL A 6 3.42 15.79 12.84
N GLY A 7 2.49 15.12 13.53
CA GLY A 7 2.82 13.97 14.35
C GLY A 7 3.59 12.91 13.55
N PRO A 8 4.46 12.11 14.18
CA PRO A 8 5.30 11.12 13.48
C PRO A 8 4.54 10.23 12.50
N GLY A 9 3.28 9.89 12.81
CA GLY A 9 2.42 9.10 11.92
C GLY A 9 2.12 9.78 10.58
N VAL A 10 1.90 11.10 10.56
CA VAL A 10 1.68 11.85 9.32
C VAL A 10 2.95 11.87 8.48
N LEU A 11 4.12 12.02 9.12
CA LEU A 11 5.41 11.96 8.44
C LEU A 11 5.65 10.60 7.78
N PHE A 12 5.50 9.49 8.51
CA PHE A 12 5.67 8.15 7.95
C PHE A 12 4.62 7.82 6.88
N GLY A 13 3.40 8.31 7.05
CA GLY A 13 2.35 8.23 6.03
C GLY A 13 2.73 8.97 4.74
N ALA A 14 3.31 10.18 4.85
CA ALA A 14 3.78 10.94 3.70
C ALA A 14 4.96 10.26 3.00
N ILE A 15 5.93 9.72 3.75
CA ILE A 15 7.04 8.94 3.19
C ILE A 15 6.50 7.74 2.42
N THR A 16 5.52 7.04 2.99
CA THR A 16 4.87 5.89 2.36
C THR A 16 4.18 6.31 1.07
N MET A 17 3.36 7.37 1.09
CA MET A 17 2.68 7.89 -0.09
C MET A 17 3.65 8.21 -1.23
N VAL A 18 4.76 8.91 -0.94
CA VAL A 18 5.78 9.27 -1.94
C VAL A 18 6.49 8.03 -2.46
N ALA A 19 6.93 7.13 -1.57
CA ALA A 19 7.64 5.91 -1.96
C ALA A 19 6.79 5.02 -2.87
N TRP A 20 5.50 4.84 -2.56
CA TRP A 20 4.57 4.09 -3.39
C TRP A 20 4.33 4.75 -4.75
N GLY A 21 4.24 6.08 -4.81
CA GLY A 21 4.11 6.82 -6.06
C GLY A 21 5.33 6.64 -6.97
N VAL A 22 6.54 6.80 -6.43
CA VAL A 22 7.80 6.59 -7.17
C VAL A 22 7.92 5.14 -7.64
N TRP A 23 7.60 4.19 -6.75
CA TRP A 23 7.60 2.77 -7.08
C TRP A 23 6.66 2.44 -8.25
N LEU A 24 5.46 3.02 -8.32
CA LEU A 24 4.53 2.80 -9.43
C LEU A 24 5.12 3.23 -10.78
N VAL A 25 5.76 4.40 -10.83
CA VAL A 25 6.37 4.92 -12.07
C VAL A 25 7.53 4.01 -12.52
N LEU A 26 8.42 3.64 -11.60
CA LEU A 26 9.54 2.76 -11.90
C LEU A 26 9.09 1.35 -12.25
N GLY A 27 8.07 0.83 -11.57
CA GLY A 27 7.48 -0.48 -11.83
C GLY A 27 6.81 -0.54 -13.20
N ASN A 28 6.14 0.52 -13.63
CA ASN A 28 5.60 0.64 -14.98
C ASN A 28 6.71 0.60 -16.03
N ALA A 29 7.74 1.43 -15.87
CA ALA A 29 8.89 1.45 -16.78
C ALA A 29 9.61 0.09 -16.86
N ALA A 30 9.74 -0.61 -15.71
CA ALA A 30 10.28 -1.96 -15.68
C ALA A 30 9.38 -2.97 -16.41
N SER A 31 8.05 -2.86 -16.26
CA SER A 31 7.06 -3.74 -16.91
C SER A 31 6.99 -3.55 -18.44
N GLU A 32 7.38 -2.38 -18.94
CA GLU A 32 7.54 -2.13 -20.38
C GLU A 32 8.85 -2.70 -20.93
N SER A 33 9.86 -2.88 -20.06
CA SER A 33 11.20 -3.34 -20.45
C SER A 33 11.37 -4.86 -20.37
N ILE A 34 10.64 -5.52 -19.48
CA ILE A 34 10.69 -6.98 -19.25
C ILE A 34 9.28 -7.50 -18.88
N ASP A 35 9.12 -8.83 -18.83
CA ASP A 35 7.86 -9.44 -18.38
C ASP A 35 7.40 -8.86 -17.01
N PRO A 36 6.16 -8.38 -16.88
CA PRO A 36 5.68 -7.71 -15.67
C PRO A 36 5.74 -8.59 -14.41
N ARG A 37 5.56 -9.91 -14.55
CA ARG A 37 5.64 -10.84 -13.42
C ARG A 37 7.08 -10.97 -12.94
N THR A 38 8.02 -10.93 -13.89
CA THR A 38 9.46 -10.91 -13.61
C THR A 38 9.87 -9.59 -12.94
N ALA A 39 9.40 -8.45 -13.45
CA ALA A 39 9.65 -7.14 -12.83
C ALA A 39 9.10 -7.07 -11.39
N ALA A 40 7.88 -7.60 -11.17
CA ALA A 40 7.30 -7.72 -9.84
C ALA A 40 8.17 -8.55 -8.89
N ALA A 41 8.63 -9.72 -9.35
CA ALA A 41 9.48 -10.60 -8.56
C ALA A 41 10.80 -9.92 -8.14
N ILE A 42 11.48 -9.27 -9.08
CA ILE A 42 12.73 -8.54 -8.79
C ILE A 42 12.48 -7.42 -7.78
N SER A 43 11.46 -6.58 -8.03
CA SER A 43 11.09 -5.47 -7.14
C SER A 43 10.88 -5.94 -5.70
N TYR A 44 10.28 -7.12 -5.52
CA TYR A 44 9.95 -7.63 -4.18
C TYR A 44 11.06 -8.39 -3.51
N VAL A 45 11.94 -9.06 -4.26
CA VAL A 45 13.18 -9.57 -3.68
C VAL A 45 13.97 -8.41 -3.08
N VAL A 46 14.11 -7.29 -3.81
CA VAL A 46 14.78 -6.09 -3.30
C VAL A 46 14.06 -5.53 -2.07
N ALA A 47 12.75 -5.34 -2.14
CA ALA A 47 11.98 -4.79 -1.02
C ALA A 47 12.05 -5.68 0.24
N ALA A 48 11.90 -7.00 0.08
CA ALA A 48 11.99 -7.96 1.18
C ALA A 48 13.40 -7.98 1.78
N THR A 49 14.46 -7.97 0.96
CA THR A 49 15.84 -7.87 1.44
C THR A 49 16.05 -6.61 2.25
N LEU A 50 15.61 -5.45 1.76
CA LEU A 50 15.75 -4.19 2.49
C LEU A 50 14.97 -4.18 3.81
N ALA A 51 13.76 -4.75 3.84
CA ALA A 51 12.97 -4.88 5.06
C ALA A 51 13.66 -5.78 6.10
N VAL A 52 14.24 -6.90 5.65
CA VAL A 52 15.01 -7.81 6.53
C VAL A 52 16.27 -7.11 7.03
N VAL A 53 17.03 -6.46 6.17
CA VAL A 53 18.23 -5.69 6.55
C VAL A 53 17.86 -4.63 7.59
N TYR A 54 16.77 -3.90 7.40
CA TYR A 54 16.29 -2.89 8.34
C TYR A 54 16.01 -3.48 9.73
N VAL A 55 15.35 -4.64 9.81
CA VAL A 55 15.12 -5.34 11.09
C VAL A 55 16.44 -5.74 11.74
N LEU A 56 17.42 -6.22 10.97
CA LEU A 56 18.73 -6.65 11.50
C LEU A 56 19.62 -5.50 12.00
N VAL A 57 19.47 -4.29 11.46
CA VAL A 57 20.27 -3.12 11.85
C VAL A 57 19.54 -2.16 12.79
N SER A 58 18.30 -2.50 13.18
CA SER A 58 17.50 -1.72 14.13
C SER A 58 17.46 -2.39 15.50
N ASP A 59 16.99 -1.66 16.52
CA ASP A 59 16.79 -2.20 17.88
C ASP A 59 15.51 -3.05 18.00
N ALA A 60 15.07 -3.69 16.91
CA ALA A 60 13.83 -4.45 16.86
C ALA A 60 13.93 -5.77 17.65
N SER A 61 12.86 -6.11 18.36
CA SER A 61 12.73 -7.44 18.97
C SER A 61 12.46 -8.49 17.90
N LEU A 62 13.27 -9.56 17.87
CA LEU A 62 13.11 -10.69 16.95
C LEU A 62 12.16 -11.78 17.49
N VAL A 63 11.45 -11.51 18.59
CA VAL A 63 10.52 -12.47 19.20
C VAL A 63 9.25 -12.56 18.35
N VAL A 64 8.97 -13.74 17.82
CA VAL A 64 7.75 -14.03 17.04
C VAL A 64 6.76 -14.81 17.89
N THR A 65 5.58 -14.24 18.13
CA THR A 65 4.45 -14.97 18.74
C THR A 65 3.66 -15.71 17.67
N PRO A 66 2.95 -16.82 17.99
CA PRO A 66 2.16 -17.55 17.00
C PRO A 66 1.12 -16.68 16.28
N ARG A 67 0.41 -15.83 17.05
CA ARG A 67 -0.59 -14.91 16.49
C ARG A 67 0.06 -13.83 15.62
N GLY A 68 1.14 -13.21 16.09
CA GLY A 68 1.85 -12.16 15.34
C GLY A 68 2.44 -12.70 14.04
N GLY A 69 3.10 -13.86 14.08
CA GLY A 69 3.63 -14.54 12.92
C GLY A 69 2.56 -14.91 11.90
N LEU A 70 1.42 -15.46 12.34
CA LEU A 70 0.31 -15.80 11.44
C LEU A 70 -0.26 -14.56 10.75
N LEU A 71 -0.49 -13.47 11.50
CA LEU A 71 -0.99 -12.21 10.92
C LEU A 71 0.01 -11.63 9.91
N ALA A 72 1.31 -11.67 10.21
CA ALA A 72 2.35 -11.20 9.30
C ALA A 72 2.42 -12.04 8.01
N VAL A 73 2.29 -13.37 8.11
CA VAL A 73 2.23 -14.27 6.95
C VAL A 73 1.01 -13.97 6.09
N VAL A 74 -0.17 -13.84 6.70
CA VAL A 74 -1.41 -13.52 5.97
C VAL A 74 -1.29 -12.14 5.29
N ALA A 75 -0.77 -11.13 5.99
CA ALA A 75 -0.50 -9.83 5.39
C ALA A 75 0.47 -9.92 4.20
N GLY A 76 1.52 -10.75 4.30
CA GLY A 76 2.44 -11.04 3.21
C GLY A 76 1.75 -11.64 1.98
N VAL A 77 0.81 -12.57 2.18
CA VAL A 77 0.01 -13.15 1.08
C VAL A 77 -0.79 -12.07 0.35
N PHE A 78 -1.51 -11.21 1.07
CA PHE A 78 -2.25 -10.11 0.44
C PHE A 78 -1.33 -9.09 -0.25
N THR A 79 -0.15 -8.84 0.32
CA THR A 79 0.86 -7.97 -0.30
C THR A 79 1.34 -8.55 -1.63
N ALA A 80 1.61 -9.86 -1.70
CA ALA A 80 2.01 -10.54 -2.93
C ALA A 80 0.89 -10.52 -3.99
N ILE A 81 -0.37 -10.72 -3.59
CA ILE A 81 -1.52 -10.63 -4.50
C ILE A 81 -1.62 -9.21 -5.07
N GLY A 82 -1.68 -8.19 -4.20
CA GLY A 82 -1.81 -6.79 -4.62
C GLY A 82 -0.68 -6.34 -5.55
N LEU A 83 0.54 -6.80 -5.27
CA LEU A 83 1.69 -6.57 -6.12
C LEU A 83 1.49 -7.12 -7.54
N VAL A 84 1.28 -8.44 -7.63
CA VAL A 84 1.23 -9.14 -8.91
C VAL A 84 0.07 -8.58 -9.74
N SER A 85 -1.07 -8.31 -9.09
CA SER A 85 -2.20 -7.62 -9.71
C SER A 85 -1.84 -6.22 -10.22
N THR A 86 -1.02 -5.47 -9.49
CA THR A 86 -0.56 -4.14 -9.94
C THR A 86 0.29 -4.25 -11.20
N TYR A 87 1.32 -5.09 -11.21
CA TYR A 87 2.21 -5.25 -12.38
C TYR A 87 1.47 -5.78 -13.62
N ILE A 88 0.60 -6.79 -13.43
CA ILE A 88 -0.27 -7.26 -14.51
C ILE A 88 -1.20 -6.13 -14.98
N GLY A 89 -1.79 -5.39 -14.05
CA GLY A 89 -2.64 -4.24 -14.35
C GLY A 89 -1.93 -3.17 -15.19
N LEU A 90 -0.68 -2.84 -14.84
CA LEU A 90 0.16 -1.90 -15.61
C LEU A 90 0.41 -2.38 -17.04
N SER A 91 0.46 -3.70 -17.27
CA SER A 91 0.66 -4.25 -18.61
C SER A 91 -0.58 -4.25 -19.51
N VAL A 92 -1.77 -4.07 -18.94
CA VAL A 92 -3.06 -4.15 -19.68
C VAL A 92 -3.89 -2.87 -19.57
N GLY A 93 -3.47 -1.89 -18.78
CA GLY A 93 -4.19 -0.65 -18.51
C GLY A 93 -3.24 0.53 -18.34
N THR A 94 -3.80 1.71 -18.04
CA THR A 94 -2.97 2.91 -17.82
C THR A 94 -2.43 2.94 -16.40
N THR A 95 -1.21 3.47 -16.23
CA THR A 95 -0.61 3.69 -14.91
C THR A 95 -1.54 4.51 -14.01
N THR A 96 -2.21 5.53 -14.57
CA THR A 96 -3.16 6.39 -13.85
C THR A 96 -4.35 5.60 -13.31
N THR A 97 -4.99 4.75 -14.13
CA THR A 97 -6.14 3.95 -13.68
C THR A 97 -5.73 2.94 -12.61
N VAL A 98 -4.65 2.18 -12.86
CA VAL A 98 -4.19 1.12 -11.95
C VAL A 98 -3.76 1.70 -10.60
N SER A 99 -2.99 2.80 -10.62
CA SER A 99 -2.54 3.48 -9.40
C SER A 99 -3.69 4.11 -8.62
N THR A 100 -4.65 4.75 -9.31
CA THR A 100 -5.77 5.42 -8.65
C THR A 100 -6.70 4.42 -7.97
N VAL A 101 -7.04 3.33 -8.65
CA VAL A 101 -7.85 2.25 -8.07
C VAL A 101 -7.06 1.53 -6.97
N GLY A 102 -5.77 1.23 -7.20
CA GLY A 102 -4.91 0.57 -6.22
C GLY A 102 -4.77 1.38 -4.93
N ALA A 103 -4.61 2.71 -5.03
CA ALA A 103 -4.50 3.61 -3.88
C ALA A 103 -5.74 3.58 -2.96
N MET A 104 -6.89 3.07 -3.41
CA MET A 104 -8.09 2.90 -2.58
C MET A 104 -8.00 1.75 -1.57
N TYR A 105 -6.86 1.08 -1.42
CA TYR A 105 -6.69 0.07 -0.36
C TYR A 105 -7.04 0.62 1.03
N PHE A 106 -6.86 1.93 1.27
CA PHE A 106 -7.23 2.54 2.55
C PHE A 106 -8.74 2.52 2.79
N VAL A 107 -9.58 2.55 1.74
CA VAL A 107 -11.03 2.45 1.86
C VAL A 107 -11.40 1.07 2.36
N VAL A 108 -10.80 0.02 1.79
CA VAL A 108 -10.99 -1.37 2.24
C VAL A 108 -10.53 -1.51 3.68
N ALA A 109 -9.36 -0.98 4.04
CA ALA A 109 -8.85 -1.01 5.41
C ALA A 109 -9.79 -0.30 6.39
N ALA A 110 -10.31 0.88 6.04
CA ALA A 110 -11.25 1.62 6.87
C ALA A 110 -12.57 0.86 7.06
N LEU A 111 -13.11 0.23 6.01
CA LEU A 111 -14.32 -0.59 6.10
C LEU A 111 -14.12 -1.80 7.01
N ILE A 112 -12.99 -2.50 6.89
CA ILE A 112 -12.65 -3.61 7.80
C ILE A 112 -12.50 -3.12 9.24
N GLY A 113 -11.83 -1.98 9.44
CA GLY A 113 -11.68 -1.35 10.75
C GLY A 113 -13.03 -1.10 11.42
N MET A 114 -13.96 -0.47 10.69
CA MET A 114 -15.29 -0.16 11.19
C MET A 114 -16.18 -1.40 11.38
N ALA A 115 -16.11 -2.38 10.48
CA ALA A 115 -17.00 -3.55 10.52
C ALA A 115 -16.51 -4.68 11.43
N VAL A 116 -15.20 -4.84 11.57
CA VAL A 116 -14.58 -6.01 12.22
C VAL A 116 -13.78 -5.62 13.46
N LEU A 117 -13.06 -4.50 13.43
CA LEU A 117 -12.15 -4.10 14.51
C LEU A 117 -12.80 -3.17 15.55
N GLY A 118 -14.04 -2.73 15.29
CA GLY A 118 -14.79 -1.87 16.20
C GLY A 118 -14.42 -0.39 16.12
N ASP A 119 -13.78 0.06 15.03
CA ASP A 119 -13.48 1.47 14.85
C ASP A 119 -14.77 2.30 14.78
N GLU A 120 -14.75 3.47 15.41
CA GLU A 120 -15.92 4.35 15.46
C GLU A 120 -16.38 4.76 14.05
N LEU A 121 -17.64 4.45 13.74
CA LEU A 121 -18.32 4.86 12.52
C LEU A 121 -18.85 6.29 12.69
N THR A 122 -18.15 7.26 12.11
CA THR A 122 -18.57 8.67 12.14
C THR A 122 -19.01 9.13 10.76
N ALA A 123 -19.97 10.06 10.72
CA ALA A 123 -20.43 10.66 9.46
C ALA A 123 -19.28 11.31 8.66
N ARG A 124 -18.27 11.84 9.36
CA ARG A 124 -17.07 12.45 8.74
C ARG A 124 -16.23 11.41 8.00
N LYS A 125 -15.97 10.24 8.61
CA LYS A 125 -15.24 9.13 7.96
C LYS A 125 -15.99 8.64 6.73
N VAL A 126 -17.29 8.41 6.86
CA VAL A 126 -18.14 7.95 5.75
C VAL A 126 -18.11 8.95 4.58
N ALA A 127 -18.25 10.26 4.86
CA ALA A 127 -18.16 11.29 3.84
C ALA A 127 -16.78 11.30 3.15
N GLY A 128 -15.69 11.18 3.91
CA GLY A 128 -14.34 11.09 3.36
C GLY A 128 -14.15 9.89 2.42
N LEU A 129 -14.64 8.71 2.80
CA LEU A 129 -14.60 7.52 1.95
C LEU A 129 -15.46 7.69 0.68
N ALA A 130 -16.63 8.31 0.80
CA ALA A 130 -17.47 8.61 -0.35
C ALA A 130 -16.80 9.58 -1.33
N PHE A 131 -16.15 10.64 -0.83
CA PHE A 131 -15.38 11.57 -1.66
C PHE A 131 -14.19 10.89 -2.34
N ALA A 132 -13.50 9.99 -1.64
CA ALA A 132 -12.41 9.21 -2.23
C ALA A 132 -12.91 8.33 -3.38
N ALA A 133 -14.01 7.59 -3.17
CA ALA A 133 -14.63 6.77 -4.21
C ALA A 133 -15.08 7.61 -5.42
N LEU A 134 -15.64 8.79 -5.18
CA LEU A 134 -16.04 9.72 -6.24
C LEU A 134 -14.83 10.23 -7.03
N GLY A 135 -13.75 10.61 -6.35
CA GLY A 135 -12.50 11.04 -6.99
C GLY A 135 -11.91 9.96 -7.89
N VAL A 136 -11.88 8.71 -7.42
CA VAL A 136 -11.45 7.57 -8.24
C VAL A 136 -12.37 7.33 -9.43
N ALA A 137 -13.69 7.38 -9.24
CA ALA A 137 -14.64 7.20 -10.32
C ALA A 137 -14.52 8.25 -11.43
N LEU A 138 -14.11 9.48 -11.09
CA LEU A 138 -13.85 10.56 -12.05
C LEU A 138 -12.53 10.38 -12.81
N ILE A 139 -11.49 9.85 -12.15
CA ILE A 139 -10.16 9.64 -12.76
C ILE A 139 -10.12 8.35 -13.60
N ALA A 140 -10.85 7.31 -13.17
CA ALA A 140 -10.82 5.99 -13.80
C ALA A 140 -11.74 5.86 -15.04
N ARG A 141 -12.42 6.94 -15.45
CA ARG A 141 -13.30 7.01 -16.62
C ARG A 141 -12.71 7.94 -17.68
#